data_AF-A0A6M3L5A2-F1
#
_entry.id   AF-A0A6M3L5A2-F1
#
_cell.length_a   1.000
_cell.length_b   1.000
_cell.length_c   1.000
_cell.angle_alpha   90.00
_cell.angle_beta   90.00
_cell.angle_gamma   90.00
#
_symmetry.space_group_name_H-M   'P 1'
#
loop_
_entity.id
_entity.type
_entity.pdbx_description
1 polymer ?
#
loop_
_entity_poly.entity_id
_entity_poly.type
_entity_poly.pdbx_seq_one_letter_code
_entity_poly.pdbx_strand_id
1 'polypeptide(L)'
;MNVKKKIFKLLVKNESSKVLHFLLSKFSNNGVILENLRDTDYIFGASPLDKKIINETAQWIDYTPTYEMQRSNKFDTLGCVTFSELNVNEMLIKKQENKEVNFSDRFTVVDSGTTTGGNTMRNVIESVRKNGLVYEDDYSWDKNSATRNEYFTPIPQNIKDKAKQWLLEYEIGYEAITNNIDSMKEALKYSPLWLAGYAWYKQGDKYISYSTNANHCFIVIGYKENDYWIIYDSYEPYIKRLAWNFNFYYPKLIVLKKKEIKFNQEEIDKLRIDRGWDYIVLVEDFLNFKRGVYELLDTGLRKLELNDAANQWITDKKREGKLEGINIKNFNKLLR
;
A
#
# COMPACT_ATOMS: atom_id res chain seq x y z
N MET A 1 3.49 -50.22 10.24
CA MET A 1 4.55 -49.18 10.21
C MET A 1 4.28 -48.26 9.03
N ASN A 2 3.87 -47.01 9.32
CA ASN A 2 3.26 -46.07 8.37
C ASN A 2 4.16 -45.81 7.15
N VAL A 3 3.66 -45.95 5.91
CA VAL A 3 4.42 -45.79 4.66
C VAL A 3 5.18 -44.46 4.63
N LYS A 4 4.61 -43.41 5.24
CA LYS A 4 5.27 -42.12 5.47
C LYS A 4 6.59 -42.22 6.25
N LYS A 5 6.67 -43.05 7.31
CA LYS A 5 7.91 -43.25 8.10
C LYS A 5 9.00 -44.00 7.32
N LYS A 6 8.62 -44.88 6.39
CA LYS A 6 9.58 -45.67 5.59
C LYS A 6 10.19 -44.82 4.47
N ILE A 7 9.38 -43.99 3.81
CA ILE A 7 9.83 -42.99 2.83
C ILE A 7 10.74 -41.94 3.50
N PHE A 8 10.38 -41.49 4.71
CA PHE A 8 11.18 -40.53 5.47
C PHE A 8 12.57 -41.08 5.84
N LYS A 9 12.68 -42.36 6.22
CA LYS A 9 13.98 -43.00 6.52
C LYS A 9 14.87 -43.21 5.28
N LEU A 10 14.28 -43.44 4.11
CA LEU A 10 15.03 -43.60 2.85
C LEU A 10 15.57 -42.26 2.35
N LEU A 11 14.83 -41.17 2.53
CA LEU A 11 15.22 -39.81 2.15
C LEU A 11 16.22 -39.14 3.09
N VAL A 12 16.71 -39.79 4.14
CA VAL A 12 17.71 -39.20 5.06
C VAL A 12 19.14 -39.72 4.78
N LYS A 13 19.29 -40.77 3.95
CA LYS A 13 20.58 -41.47 3.78
C LYS A 13 21.41 -41.11 2.54
N ASN A 14 20.90 -40.38 1.54
CA ASN A 14 21.60 -40.17 0.25
C ASN A 14 21.42 -38.76 -0.29
N GLU A 15 22.40 -37.85 -0.16
CA GLU A 15 22.44 -36.50 -0.78
C GLU A 15 21.11 -35.71 -0.83
N SER A 16 20.20 -36.06 0.08
CA SER A 16 18.77 -35.89 -0.07
C SER A 16 18.29 -34.64 0.63
N SER A 17 19.19 -33.81 1.16
CA SER A 17 18.81 -32.49 1.66
C SER A 17 18.29 -31.60 0.55
N LYS A 18 18.83 -31.69 -0.68
CA LYS A 18 18.31 -30.94 -1.84
C LYS A 18 16.94 -31.43 -2.29
N VAL A 19 16.74 -32.76 -2.34
CA VAL A 19 15.44 -33.35 -2.70
C VAL A 19 14.40 -33.13 -1.61
N LEU A 20 14.77 -33.23 -0.34
CA LEU A 20 13.90 -32.98 0.80
C LEU A 20 13.57 -31.49 0.94
N HIS A 21 14.54 -30.59 0.75
CA HIS A 21 14.29 -29.15 0.71
C HIS A 21 13.43 -28.77 -0.51
N PHE A 22 13.63 -29.42 -1.66
CA PHE A 22 12.78 -29.27 -2.85
C PHE A 22 11.35 -29.81 -2.62
N LEU A 23 11.20 -30.92 -1.89
CA LEU A 23 9.90 -31.49 -1.56
C LEU A 23 9.19 -30.66 -0.48
N LEU A 24 9.90 -30.13 0.52
CA LEU A 24 9.33 -29.29 1.57
C LEU A 24 8.98 -27.89 1.05
N SER A 25 9.80 -27.31 0.17
CA SER A 25 9.50 -26.02 -0.47
C SER A 25 8.31 -26.08 -1.44
N LYS A 26 7.93 -27.28 -1.89
CA LYS A 26 6.69 -27.48 -2.67
C LYS A 26 5.41 -27.36 -1.83
N PHE A 27 5.49 -27.36 -0.50
CA PHE A 27 4.31 -27.33 0.38
C PHE A 27 4.25 -26.14 1.34
N SER A 28 5.28 -25.30 1.43
CA SER A 28 5.21 -24.07 2.23
C SER A 28 4.70 -22.92 1.36
N ASN A 29 3.49 -22.45 1.64
CA ASN A 29 3.03 -21.16 1.14
C ASN A 29 3.95 -20.07 1.71
N ASN A 30 4.57 -19.24 0.86
CA ASN A 30 5.52 -18.21 1.29
C ASN A 30 4.85 -16.83 1.45
N GLY A 31 3.53 -16.79 1.70
CA GLY A 31 2.84 -15.59 2.16
C GLY A 31 1.64 -15.12 1.32
N VAL A 32 1.33 -15.77 0.19
CA VAL A 32 0.16 -15.40 -0.64
C VAL A 32 -0.87 -16.52 -0.69
N ILE A 33 -2.12 -16.18 -0.37
CA ILE A 33 -3.26 -17.09 -0.48
C ILE A 33 -4.00 -16.71 -1.76
N LEU A 34 -4.07 -17.66 -2.69
CA LEU A 34 -4.80 -17.49 -3.95
C LEU A 34 -6.30 -17.43 -3.70
N GLU A 35 -6.98 -16.56 -4.43
CA GLU A 35 -8.41 -16.29 -4.26
C GLU A 35 -9.12 -16.33 -5.61
N ASN A 36 -10.37 -16.80 -5.67
CA ASN A 36 -11.14 -16.72 -6.90
C ASN A 36 -11.66 -15.29 -7.14
N LEU A 37 -11.80 -14.92 -8.42
CA LEU A 37 -12.57 -13.74 -8.81
C LEU A 37 -14.02 -13.88 -8.33
N ARG A 38 -14.61 -12.77 -7.90
CA ARG A 38 -16.03 -12.68 -7.56
C ARG A 38 -16.76 -11.95 -8.68
N ASP A 39 -18.06 -12.19 -8.78
CA ASP A 39 -18.94 -11.48 -9.71
C ASP A 39 -19.04 -9.96 -9.42
N THR A 40 -18.63 -9.54 -8.22
CA THR A 40 -18.58 -8.12 -7.80
C THR A 40 -17.22 -7.47 -8.04
N ASP A 41 -16.20 -8.21 -8.47
CA ASP A 41 -14.89 -7.64 -8.72
C ASP A 41 -14.91 -6.86 -10.04
N TYR A 42 -14.39 -5.63 -10.02
CA TYR A 42 -14.25 -4.84 -11.24
C TYR A 42 -13.20 -5.46 -12.18
N ILE A 43 -13.48 -5.45 -13.48
CA ILE A 43 -12.60 -5.99 -14.52
C ILE A 43 -12.00 -4.83 -15.33
N PHE A 44 -10.69 -4.90 -15.57
CA PHE A 44 -9.97 -3.92 -16.37
C PHE A 44 -10.59 -3.81 -17.78
N GLY A 45 -10.87 -2.57 -18.21
CA GLY A 45 -11.55 -2.27 -19.48
C GLY A 45 -13.09 -2.27 -19.43
N ALA A 46 -13.72 -2.79 -18.37
CA ALA A 46 -15.18 -2.78 -18.19
C ALA A 46 -15.65 -2.10 -16.89
N SER A 47 -14.71 -1.71 -16.04
CA SER A 47 -14.93 -1.12 -14.72
C SER A 47 -15.40 0.34 -14.78
N PRO A 48 -16.25 0.79 -13.83
CA PRO A 48 -16.70 2.17 -13.70
C PRO A 48 -15.66 3.09 -13.02
N LEU A 49 -14.51 2.57 -12.58
CA LEU A 49 -13.50 3.40 -11.91
C LEU A 49 -12.92 4.45 -12.88
N ASP A 50 -12.96 5.70 -12.44
CA ASP A 50 -12.33 6.83 -13.11
C ASP A 50 -10.80 6.73 -12.98
N LYS A 51 -10.16 6.26 -14.05
CA LYS A 51 -8.71 6.12 -14.16
C LYS A 51 -8.18 6.89 -15.36
N LYS A 52 -7.01 7.48 -15.21
CA LYS A 52 -6.30 8.21 -16.27
C LYS A 52 -4.97 7.52 -16.52
N ILE A 53 -4.53 7.51 -17.77
CA ILE A 53 -3.15 7.12 -18.07
C ILE A 53 -2.24 8.16 -17.41
N ILE A 54 -1.36 7.69 -16.54
CA ILE A 54 -0.39 8.55 -15.84
C ILE A 54 1.05 8.22 -16.24
N ASN A 55 1.28 7.11 -16.92
CA ASN A 55 2.60 6.72 -17.41
C ASN A 55 2.56 6.02 -18.78
N GLU A 56 2.52 6.81 -19.86
CA GLU A 56 2.41 6.31 -21.25
C GLU A 56 3.49 5.27 -21.64
N THR A 57 4.67 5.31 -21.00
CA THR A 57 5.77 4.39 -21.30
C THR A 57 5.58 2.99 -20.74
N ALA A 58 4.66 2.81 -19.78
CA ALA A 58 4.48 1.59 -18.99
C ALA A 58 5.76 1.15 -18.23
N GLN A 59 6.76 2.03 -18.06
CA GLN A 59 7.98 1.77 -17.30
C GLN A 59 8.00 2.58 -16.01
N TRP A 60 8.09 1.89 -14.88
CA TRP A 60 7.95 2.45 -13.54
C TRP A 60 9.21 2.41 -12.70
N ILE A 61 10.34 1.98 -13.29
CA ILE A 61 11.60 1.77 -12.56
C ILE A 61 12.10 3.04 -11.83
N ASP A 62 11.88 4.22 -12.39
CA ASP A 62 12.32 5.49 -11.78
C ASP A 62 11.46 5.92 -10.58
N TYR A 63 10.31 5.26 -10.39
CA TYR A 63 9.36 5.55 -9.31
C TYR A 63 9.44 4.53 -8.18
N THR A 64 10.32 3.53 -8.23
CA THR A 64 10.44 2.52 -7.17
C THR A 64 10.73 3.19 -5.82
N PRO A 65 10.14 2.69 -4.73
CA PRO A 65 10.37 3.21 -3.40
C PRO A 65 11.72 2.73 -2.85
N THR A 66 12.00 3.08 -1.60
CA THR A 66 13.17 2.54 -0.89
C THR A 66 13.00 1.03 -0.69
N TYR A 67 14.10 0.29 -0.77
CA TYR A 67 14.06 -1.16 -0.61
C TYR A 67 13.66 -1.59 0.81
N GLU A 68 12.64 -2.44 0.87
CA GLU A 68 12.00 -2.90 2.10
C GLU A 68 12.08 -4.44 2.17
N MET A 69 12.98 -4.98 3.01
CA MET A 69 13.08 -6.43 3.19
C MET A 69 11.96 -6.95 4.10
N GLN A 70 11.14 -7.89 3.60
CA GLN A 70 10.01 -8.42 4.38
C GLN A 70 10.38 -9.39 5.50
N ARG A 71 11.65 -9.81 5.57
CA ARG A 71 12.16 -10.68 6.62
C ARG A 71 13.13 -9.92 7.52
N SER A 72 13.13 -10.28 8.79
CA SER A 72 14.21 -9.95 9.71
C SER A 72 15.25 -11.07 9.74
N ASN A 73 16.31 -10.86 10.52
CA ASN A 73 17.26 -11.92 10.86
C ASN A 73 16.63 -13.02 11.75
N LYS A 74 15.45 -12.78 12.33
CA LYS A 74 14.80 -13.69 13.30
C LYS A 74 13.61 -14.43 12.74
N PHE A 75 12.85 -13.82 11.82
CA PHE A 75 11.64 -14.41 11.25
C PHE A 75 11.24 -13.74 9.93
N ASP A 76 10.41 -14.43 9.16
CA ASP A 76 9.71 -13.88 7.99
C ASP A 76 8.32 -13.37 8.39
N THR A 77 7.99 -12.15 8.01
CA THR A 77 6.65 -11.58 8.26
C THR A 77 5.58 -12.34 7.48
N LEU A 78 5.94 -12.97 6.36
CA LEU A 78 5.04 -13.57 5.36
C LEU A 78 4.06 -12.55 4.78
N GLY A 79 4.45 -11.26 4.80
CA GLY A 79 3.66 -10.12 4.37
C GLY A 79 3.82 -9.78 2.89
N CYS A 80 4.28 -10.68 2.02
CA CYS A 80 4.59 -10.33 0.61
C CYS A 80 3.44 -9.62 -0.11
N VAL A 81 2.20 -9.99 0.19
CA VAL A 81 1.00 -9.33 -0.32
C VAL A 81 0.91 -7.88 0.13
N THR A 82 1.16 -7.59 1.41
CA THR A 82 1.23 -6.23 1.97
C THR A 82 2.37 -5.42 1.38
N PHE A 83 3.60 -5.93 1.43
CA PHE A 83 4.78 -5.21 0.94
C PHE A 83 4.59 -4.81 -0.52
N SER A 84 4.15 -5.74 -1.37
CA SER A 84 3.90 -5.44 -2.78
C SER A 84 2.77 -4.43 -3.00
N GLU A 85 1.70 -4.46 -2.19
CA GLU A 85 0.59 -3.50 -2.27
C GLU A 85 1.02 -2.08 -1.86
N LEU A 86 1.76 -1.94 -0.76
CA LEU A 86 2.27 -0.64 -0.31
C LEU A 86 3.23 -0.04 -1.33
N ASN A 87 4.14 -0.84 -1.88
CA ASN A 87 5.02 -0.38 -2.97
C ASN A 87 4.22 0.20 -4.16
N VAL A 88 3.08 -0.39 -4.55
CA VAL A 88 2.23 0.20 -5.61
C VAL A 88 1.73 1.58 -5.22
N ASN A 89 1.21 1.75 -4.00
CA ASN A 89 0.70 3.05 -3.52
C ASN A 89 1.80 4.10 -3.47
N GLU A 90 2.98 3.76 -2.97
CA GLU A 90 4.13 4.66 -2.88
C GLU A 90 4.59 5.10 -4.27
N MET A 91 4.67 4.17 -5.23
CA MET A 91 5.01 4.47 -6.63
C MET A 91 3.97 5.38 -7.28
N LEU A 92 2.68 5.15 -7.03
CA LEU A 92 1.60 5.99 -7.53
C LEU A 92 1.68 7.42 -6.96
N ILE A 93 1.89 7.56 -5.65
CA ILE A 93 2.05 8.87 -5.00
C ILE A 93 3.31 9.59 -5.53
N LYS A 94 4.43 8.88 -5.67
CA LYS A 94 5.66 9.44 -6.25
C LYS A 94 5.43 9.91 -7.69
N LYS A 95 4.72 9.14 -8.51
CA LYS A 95 4.40 9.52 -9.89
C LYS A 95 3.44 10.72 -9.98
N GLN A 96 2.37 10.72 -9.19
CA GLN A 96 1.31 11.72 -9.28
C GLN A 96 1.67 13.04 -8.59
N GLU A 97 2.44 12.97 -7.51
CA GLU A 97 2.72 14.13 -6.63
C GLU A 97 4.19 14.49 -6.50
N ASN A 98 5.10 13.70 -7.07
CA ASN A 98 6.55 13.87 -6.88
C ASN A 98 6.95 13.86 -5.40
N LYS A 99 6.29 13.02 -4.59
CA LYS A 99 6.54 12.84 -3.16
C LYS A 99 7.01 11.43 -2.87
N GLU A 100 8.08 11.32 -2.09
CA GLU A 100 8.49 10.04 -1.52
C GLU A 100 7.78 9.84 -0.19
N VAL A 101 7.17 8.67 -0.04
CA VAL A 101 6.47 8.23 1.16
C VAL A 101 6.90 6.80 1.46
N ASN A 102 6.91 6.43 2.74
CA ASN A 102 7.14 5.07 3.19
C ASN A 102 6.01 4.69 4.17
N PHE A 103 5.18 3.74 3.80
CA PHE A 103 4.07 3.29 4.62
C PHE A 103 4.47 2.12 5.51
N SER A 104 3.84 2.05 6.68
CA SER A 104 4.14 1.01 7.65
C SER A 104 3.65 -0.35 7.18
N ASP A 105 4.58 -1.19 6.73
CA ASP A 105 4.31 -2.60 6.44
C ASP A 105 3.69 -3.29 7.66
N ARG A 106 4.22 -3.03 8.85
CA ARG A 106 3.72 -3.65 10.09
C ARG A 106 2.25 -3.32 10.32
N PHE A 107 1.86 -2.05 10.15
CA PHE A 107 0.47 -1.65 10.29
C PHE A 107 -0.43 -2.48 9.37
N THR A 108 -0.14 -2.50 8.07
CA THR A 108 -1.01 -3.16 7.09
C THR A 108 -0.95 -4.68 7.21
N VAL A 109 0.19 -5.28 7.56
CA VAL A 109 0.32 -6.73 7.81
C VAL A 109 -0.59 -7.15 8.97
N VAL A 110 -0.58 -6.40 10.08
CA VAL A 110 -1.41 -6.70 11.26
C VAL A 110 -2.88 -6.37 11.02
N ASP A 111 -3.18 -5.22 10.42
CA ASP A 111 -4.55 -4.74 10.17
C ASP A 111 -5.31 -5.66 9.20
N SER A 112 -4.63 -6.11 8.15
CA SER A 112 -5.21 -7.04 7.15
C SER A 112 -5.36 -8.47 7.65
N GLY A 113 -4.87 -8.78 8.85
CA GLY A 113 -4.96 -10.12 9.45
C GLY A 113 -4.03 -11.15 8.81
N THR A 114 -2.84 -10.74 8.35
CA THR A 114 -1.86 -11.66 7.78
C THR A 114 -1.43 -12.71 8.80
N THR A 115 -1.38 -13.98 8.37
CA THR A 115 -1.08 -15.12 9.24
C THR A 115 0.24 -15.79 8.89
N THR A 116 0.59 -16.88 9.59
CA THR A 116 1.68 -17.78 9.18
C THR A 116 1.42 -18.51 7.85
N GLY A 117 0.19 -18.46 7.33
CA GLY A 117 -0.14 -18.94 6.00
C GLY A 117 -0.12 -17.85 4.92
N GLY A 118 0.21 -16.60 5.28
CA GLY A 118 0.11 -15.45 4.40
C GLY A 118 -1.24 -14.73 4.47
N ASN A 119 -1.57 -14.02 3.38
CA ASN A 119 -2.85 -13.32 3.21
C ASN A 119 -3.33 -13.36 1.75
N THR A 120 -4.59 -12.99 1.52
CA THR A 120 -5.12 -12.78 0.16
C THR A 120 -4.88 -11.33 -0.28
N MET A 121 -4.71 -11.11 -1.58
CA MET A 121 -4.60 -9.76 -2.15
C MET A 121 -5.83 -8.92 -1.81
N ARG A 122 -7.05 -9.46 -1.98
CA ARG A 122 -8.29 -8.74 -1.61
C ARG A 122 -8.32 -8.29 -0.16
N ASN A 123 -7.94 -9.13 0.81
CA ASN A 123 -7.97 -8.73 2.22
C ASN A 123 -7.05 -7.53 2.48
N VAL A 124 -5.84 -7.55 1.91
CA VAL A 124 -4.86 -6.47 2.07
C VAL A 124 -5.39 -5.16 1.48
N ILE A 125 -5.80 -5.16 0.20
CA ILE A 125 -6.30 -3.94 -0.45
C ILE A 125 -7.60 -3.43 0.18
N GLU A 126 -8.46 -4.31 0.69
CA GLU A 126 -9.67 -3.91 1.42
C GLU A 126 -9.34 -3.31 2.80
N SER A 127 -8.27 -3.75 3.45
CA SER A 127 -7.74 -3.14 4.67
C SER A 127 -7.35 -1.69 4.39
N VAL A 128 -6.54 -1.48 3.35
CA VAL A 128 -6.10 -0.14 2.92
C VAL A 128 -7.29 0.73 2.57
N ARG A 129 -8.26 0.21 1.80
CA ARG A 129 -9.47 0.95 1.39
C ARG A 129 -10.36 1.37 2.56
N LYS A 130 -10.44 0.58 3.63
CA LYS A 130 -11.36 0.81 4.76
C LYS A 130 -10.71 1.48 5.96
N ASN A 131 -9.43 1.22 6.19
CA ASN A 131 -8.71 1.64 7.38
C ASN A 131 -7.59 2.64 7.07
N GLY A 132 -7.19 2.77 5.81
CA GLY A 132 -6.16 3.70 5.36
C GLY A 132 -4.74 3.19 5.62
N LEU A 133 -3.78 4.12 5.58
CA LEU A 133 -2.35 3.85 5.72
C LEU A 133 -1.73 4.81 6.73
N VAL A 134 -0.70 4.34 7.42
CA VAL A 134 0.12 5.14 8.32
C VAL A 134 1.58 5.08 7.86
N TYR A 135 2.36 6.13 8.10
CA TYR A 135 3.77 6.15 7.73
C TYR A 135 4.60 5.19 8.58
N GLU A 136 5.71 4.67 8.05
CA GLU A 136 6.62 3.79 8.78
C GLU A 136 7.16 4.48 10.04
N ASP A 137 7.52 5.76 9.99
CA ASP A 137 8.00 6.53 11.15
C ASP A 137 6.98 6.62 12.29
N ASP A 138 5.69 6.55 11.99
CA ASP A 138 4.61 6.60 12.97
C ASP A 138 4.34 5.24 13.64
N TYR A 139 4.64 4.12 12.96
CA TYR A 139 4.41 2.77 13.47
C TYR A 139 5.46 1.76 12.96
N SER A 140 6.72 2.01 13.27
CA SER A 140 7.83 1.18 12.82
C SER A 140 8.01 -0.09 13.65
N TRP A 141 9.03 -0.86 13.28
CA TRP A 141 9.54 -1.98 14.05
C TRP A 141 11.05 -2.13 13.88
N ASP A 142 11.71 -2.62 14.92
CA ASP A 142 13.14 -2.90 14.84
C ASP A 142 13.40 -4.22 14.13
N LYS A 143 13.79 -4.16 12.85
CA LYS A 143 14.12 -5.33 12.02
C LYS A 143 15.26 -6.19 12.58
N ASN A 144 16.09 -5.68 13.50
CA ASN A 144 17.20 -6.41 14.09
C ASN A 144 16.82 -7.12 15.39
N SER A 145 15.96 -6.51 16.20
CA SER A 145 15.66 -7.00 17.55
C SER A 145 14.25 -7.54 17.72
N ALA A 146 13.26 -7.09 16.95
CA ALA A 146 11.87 -7.49 17.14
C ALA A 146 11.68 -8.99 16.97
N THR A 147 10.86 -9.55 17.84
CA THR A 147 10.32 -10.89 17.76
C THR A 147 9.03 -10.88 16.94
N ARG A 148 8.62 -12.08 16.48
CA ARG A 148 7.33 -12.23 15.80
C ARG A 148 6.17 -11.73 16.67
N ASN A 149 6.17 -12.02 17.97
CA ASN A 149 5.08 -11.62 18.86
C ASN A 149 4.99 -10.09 19.01
N GLU A 150 6.12 -9.39 19.09
CA GLU A 150 6.15 -7.93 19.12
C GLU A 150 5.64 -7.34 17.80
N TYR A 151 6.10 -7.88 16.67
CA TYR A 151 5.66 -7.43 15.35
C TYR A 151 4.15 -7.53 15.17
N PHE A 152 3.54 -8.66 15.57
CA PHE A 152 2.10 -8.93 15.45
C PHE A 152 1.26 -8.47 16.66
N THR A 153 1.81 -7.64 17.55
CA THR A 153 1.04 -7.07 18.66
C THR A 153 -0.12 -6.20 18.13
N PRO A 154 -1.31 -6.20 18.79
CA PRO A 154 -2.45 -5.39 18.35
C PRO A 154 -2.11 -3.91 18.13
N ILE A 155 -2.63 -3.34 17.04
CA ILE A 155 -2.38 -1.94 16.67
C ILE A 155 -3.08 -1.01 17.68
N PRO A 156 -2.34 -0.06 18.30
CA PRO A 156 -2.93 0.95 19.18
C PRO A 156 -3.99 1.80 18.48
N GLN A 157 -5.03 2.21 19.22
CA GLN A 157 -6.15 2.95 18.63
C GLN A 157 -5.72 4.27 17.98
N ASN A 158 -4.80 5.00 18.61
CA ASN A 158 -4.27 6.25 18.07
C ASN A 158 -3.54 6.07 16.72
N ILE A 159 -2.95 4.90 16.45
CA ILE A 159 -2.33 4.58 15.16
C ILE A 159 -3.41 4.27 14.11
N LYS A 160 -4.48 3.56 14.49
CA LYS A 160 -5.63 3.33 13.59
C LYS A 160 -6.31 4.66 13.21
N ASP A 161 -6.41 5.59 14.16
CA ASP A 161 -6.99 6.91 13.91
C ASP A 161 -6.10 7.75 12.98
N LYS A 162 -4.77 7.63 13.09
CA LYS A 162 -3.83 8.18 12.09
C LYS A 162 -4.08 7.59 10.70
N ALA A 163 -4.17 6.26 10.60
CA ALA A 163 -4.34 5.60 9.31
C ALA A 163 -5.59 6.05 8.57
N LYS A 164 -6.70 6.25 9.29
CA LYS A 164 -7.96 6.76 8.72
C LYS A 164 -7.85 8.16 8.13
N GLN A 165 -6.87 8.98 8.53
CA GLN A 165 -6.70 10.30 7.95
C GLN A 165 -6.24 10.22 6.50
N TRP A 166 -5.48 9.19 6.13
CA TRP A 166 -5.10 8.94 4.75
C TRP A 166 -6.33 8.81 3.83
N LEU A 167 -7.44 8.25 4.34
CA LEU A 167 -8.71 8.13 3.61
C LEU A 167 -9.42 9.47 3.38
N LEU A 168 -9.01 10.55 4.06
CA LEU A 168 -9.51 11.89 3.77
C LEU A 168 -8.86 12.47 2.52
N GLU A 169 -7.61 12.08 2.25
CA GLU A 169 -6.82 12.58 1.13
C GLU A 169 -6.93 11.69 -0.11
N TYR A 170 -7.09 10.38 0.08
CA TYR A 170 -7.06 9.42 -1.02
C TYR A 170 -8.30 8.52 -1.04
N GLU A 171 -8.66 8.14 -2.26
CA GLU A 171 -9.57 7.04 -2.57
C GLU A 171 -8.78 5.98 -3.32
N ILE A 172 -9.00 4.71 -2.96
CA ILE A 172 -8.34 3.58 -3.58
C ILE A 172 -9.37 2.60 -4.13
N GLY A 173 -9.16 2.19 -5.38
CA GLY A 173 -9.91 1.16 -6.07
C GLY A 173 -8.97 0.14 -6.69
N TYR A 174 -9.51 -0.99 -7.13
CA TYR A 174 -8.74 -1.99 -7.86
C TYR A 174 -9.58 -2.70 -8.91
N GLU A 175 -8.91 -3.21 -9.93
CA GLU A 175 -9.51 -3.98 -11.02
C GLU A 175 -8.71 -5.27 -11.23
N ALA A 176 -9.41 -6.38 -11.47
CA ALA A 176 -8.77 -7.58 -11.96
C ALA A 176 -8.43 -7.42 -13.44
N ILE A 177 -7.22 -7.82 -13.81
CA ILE A 177 -6.72 -7.80 -15.17
C ILE A 177 -6.83 -9.23 -15.72
N THR A 178 -7.29 -9.37 -16.96
CA THR A 178 -7.20 -10.67 -17.64
C THR A 178 -5.72 -11.02 -17.83
N ASN A 179 -5.32 -12.24 -17.49
CA ASN A 179 -3.94 -12.70 -17.57
C ASN A 179 -3.49 -12.95 -19.03
N ASN A 180 -3.41 -11.87 -19.81
CA ASN A 180 -2.85 -11.85 -21.15
C ASN A 180 -1.91 -10.64 -21.29
N ILE A 181 -0.93 -10.78 -22.17
CA ILE A 181 0.18 -9.83 -22.31
C ILE A 181 -0.32 -8.42 -22.68
N ASP A 182 -1.28 -8.32 -23.59
CA ASP A 182 -1.77 -7.02 -24.08
C ASP A 182 -2.53 -6.24 -22.99
N SER A 183 -3.42 -6.91 -22.26
CA SER A 183 -4.13 -6.30 -21.13
C SER A 183 -3.17 -5.87 -20.02
N MET A 184 -2.13 -6.66 -19.73
CA MET A 184 -1.13 -6.30 -18.73
C MET A 184 -0.30 -5.08 -19.16
N LYS A 185 0.16 -5.04 -20.42
CA LYS A 185 0.90 -3.90 -20.97
C LYS A 185 0.06 -2.63 -20.96
N GLU A 186 -1.22 -2.72 -21.33
CA GLU A 186 -2.12 -1.57 -21.30
C GLU A 186 -2.38 -1.11 -19.87
N ALA A 187 -2.63 -2.03 -18.93
CA ALA A 187 -2.81 -1.71 -17.51
C ALA A 187 -1.57 -1.04 -16.88
N LEU A 188 -0.35 -1.40 -17.31
CA LEU A 188 0.89 -0.76 -16.84
C LEU A 188 0.94 0.74 -17.15
N LYS A 189 0.14 1.27 -18.07
CA LYS A 189 0.09 2.72 -18.30
C LYS A 189 -0.60 3.50 -17.17
N TYR A 190 -1.38 2.79 -16.36
CA TYR A 190 -2.18 3.36 -15.27
C TYR A 190 -1.52 3.14 -13.90
N SER A 191 -0.88 2.00 -13.67
CA SER A 191 -0.27 1.65 -12.38
C SER A 191 0.73 0.48 -12.55
N PRO A 192 1.74 0.32 -11.67
CA PRO A 192 2.45 -0.96 -11.53
C PRO A 192 1.45 -2.11 -11.30
N LEU A 193 1.72 -3.29 -11.88
CA LEU A 193 0.78 -4.41 -11.72
C LEU A 193 1.08 -5.17 -10.45
N TRP A 194 0.09 -5.27 -9.57
CA TRP A 194 0.18 -6.06 -8.36
C TRP A 194 -0.30 -7.48 -8.63
N LEU A 195 0.55 -8.49 -8.42
CA LEU A 195 0.23 -9.86 -8.83
C LEU A 195 1.01 -10.92 -8.05
N ALA A 196 0.58 -12.17 -8.20
CA ALA A 196 1.24 -13.33 -7.60
C ALA A 196 1.96 -14.20 -8.64
N GLY A 197 2.96 -14.95 -8.20
CA GLY A 197 3.76 -15.82 -9.06
C GLY A 197 4.55 -16.87 -8.27
N TYR A 198 5.30 -17.70 -8.99
CA TYR A 198 6.20 -18.67 -8.38
C TYR A 198 7.60 -18.10 -8.18
N ALA A 199 7.99 -17.91 -6.93
CA ALA A 199 9.31 -17.51 -6.48
C ALA A 199 10.14 -18.72 -6.01
N TRP A 200 11.43 -18.85 -6.33
CA TRP A 200 12.15 -18.27 -7.46
C TRP A 200 13.01 -19.39 -8.08
N TYR A 201 12.88 -19.62 -9.39
CA TYR A 201 13.75 -20.54 -10.13
C TYR A 201 14.46 -19.78 -11.26
N LYS A 202 15.77 -19.64 -11.14
CA LYS A 202 16.60 -18.86 -12.08
C LYS A 202 17.14 -19.75 -13.19
N GLN A 203 16.97 -19.34 -14.44
CA GLN A 203 17.55 -19.96 -15.62
C GLN A 203 18.27 -18.89 -16.46
N GLY A 204 19.60 -18.93 -16.46
CA GLY A 204 20.41 -17.86 -17.03
C GLY A 204 20.29 -16.57 -16.22
N ASP A 205 19.98 -15.45 -16.88
CA ASP A 205 19.79 -14.14 -16.25
C ASP A 205 18.34 -13.86 -15.81
N LYS A 206 17.40 -14.77 -16.13
CA LYS A 206 15.96 -14.61 -15.87
C LYS A 206 15.44 -15.62 -14.86
N TYR A 207 14.34 -15.29 -14.21
CA TYR A 207 13.53 -16.22 -13.44
C TYR A 207 12.38 -16.75 -14.29
N ILE A 208 12.08 -18.04 -14.17
CA ILE A 208 11.00 -18.72 -14.90
C ILE A 208 9.98 -19.31 -13.93
N SER A 209 8.77 -19.52 -14.42
CA SER A 209 7.76 -20.27 -13.67
C SER A 209 8.09 -21.76 -13.73
N TYR A 210 8.29 -22.37 -12.56
CA TYR A 210 8.57 -23.81 -12.45
C TYR A 210 7.37 -24.59 -11.89
N SER A 211 6.35 -23.90 -11.39
CA SER A 211 5.17 -24.49 -10.75
C SER A 211 3.90 -23.77 -11.19
N THR A 212 2.77 -24.49 -11.11
CA THR A 212 1.42 -23.95 -11.31
C THR A 212 0.82 -23.33 -10.05
N ASN A 213 1.56 -23.34 -8.94
CA ASN A 213 1.11 -22.76 -7.68
C ASN A 213 1.96 -21.52 -7.38
N ALA A 214 1.36 -20.34 -7.45
CA ALA A 214 2.00 -19.14 -6.92
C ALA A 214 2.24 -19.28 -5.41
N ASN A 215 3.39 -18.78 -4.96
CA ASN A 215 3.81 -18.79 -3.56
C ASN A 215 4.29 -17.43 -3.09
N HIS A 216 4.32 -16.42 -3.96
CA HIS A 216 4.83 -15.09 -3.64
C HIS A 216 4.05 -14.00 -4.38
N CYS A 217 4.02 -12.80 -3.80
CA CYS A 217 3.36 -11.61 -4.35
C CYS A 217 4.40 -10.52 -4.57
N PHE A 218 4.37 -9.86 -5.73
CA PHE A 218 5.34 -8.86 -6.15
C PHE A 218 4.68 -7.91 -7.17
N ILE A 219 5.43 -6.91 -7.66
CA ILE A 219 4.89 -5.95 -8.62
C ILE A 219 5.64 -6.00 -9.96
N VAL A 220 4.92 -5.94 -11.07
CA VAL A 220 5.51 -5.70 -12.39
C VAL A 220 5.63 -4.19 -12.58
N ILE A 221 6.85 -3.74 -12.86
CA ILE A 221 7.20 -2.31 -12.99
C ILE A 221 7.66 -1.95 -14.41
N GLY A 222 7.61 -2.89 -15.35
CA GLY A 222 8.04 -2.64 -16.72
C GLY A 222 8.33 -3.92 -17.47
N TYR A 223 8.86 -3.78 -18.67
CA TYR A 223 9.18 -4.90 -19.53
C TYR A 223 10.10 -4.51 -20.68
N LYS A 224 10.75 -5.53 -21.24
CA LYS A 224 11.33 -5.50 -22.58
C LYS A 224 10.56 -6.49 -23.45
N GLU A 225 9.85 -5.95 -24.42
CA GLU A 225 8.93 -6.69 -25.30
C GLU A 225 9.60 -7.95 -25.86
N ASN A 226 8.89 -9.08 -25.79
CA ASN A 226 9.35 -10.39 -26.29
C ASN A 226 10.63 -10.94 -25.61
N ASP A 227 11.06 -10.37 -24.49
CA ASP A 227 12.29 -10.79 -23.79
C ASP A 227 12.04 -11.08 -22.30
N TYR A 228 11.63 -10.07 -21.52
CA TYR A 228 11.39 -10.23 -20.08
C TYR A 228 10.45 -9.17 -19.49
N TRP A 229 9.84 -9.52 -18.37
CA TRP A 229 9.20 -8.58 -17.44
C TRP A 229 10.21 -8.09 -16.41
N ILE A 230 10.08 -6.84 -15.99
CA ILE A 230 10.85 -6.25 -14.89
C ILE A 230 9.93 -6.19 -13.69
N ILE A 231 10.36 -6.79 -12.58
CA ILE A 231 9.58 -6.80 -11.34
C ILE A 231 10.36 -6.18 -10.19
N TYR A 232 9.62 -5.64 -9.22
CA TYR A 232 10.13 -5.19 -7.94
C TYR A 232 9.58 -6.10 -6.84
N ASP A 233 10.48 -6.55 -5.98
CA ASP A 233 10.28 -7.60 -4.98
C ASP A 233 10.69 -7.10 -3.59
N SER A 234 10.24 -7.79 -2.53
CA SER A 234 10.61 -7.58 -1.12
C SER A 234 11.81 -8.42 -0.67
N TYR A 235 12.51 -9.05 -1.61
CA TYR A 235 13.74 -9.83 -1.39
C TYR A 235 14.82 -9.51 -2.40
N GLU A 236 16.08 -9.57 -1.98
CA GLU A 236 17.21 -9.37 -2.87
C GLU A 236 17.33 -10.46 -3.96
N PRO A 237 17.77 -10.10 -5.18
CA PRO A 237 17.90 -8.73 -5.69
C PRO A 237 16.50 -8.10 -5.88
N TYR A 238 16.25 -6.90 -5.37
CA TYR A 238 14.90 -6.31 -5.35
C TYR A 238 14.30 -6.10 -6.75
N ILE A 239 15.14 -5.81 -7.75
CA ILE A 239 14.73 -5.78 -9.15
C ILE A 239 15.13 -7.10 -9.81
N LYS A 240 14.14 -7.79 -10.39
CA LYS A 240 14.35 -9.07 -11.09
C LYS A 240 13.84 -9.01 -12.52
N ARG A 241 14.42 -9.87 -13.38
CA ARG A 241 13.94 -10.13 -14.74
C ARG A 241 13.21 -11.46 -14.78
N LEU A 242 11.93 -11.46 -15.13
CA LEU A 242 11.16 -12.68 -15.33
C LEU A 242 11.04 -12.98 -16.82
N ALA A 243 11.12 -14.24 -17.22
CA ALA A 243 10.96 -14.61 -18.62
C ALA A 243 9.64 -14.09 -19.20
N TRP A 244 9.62 -13.77 -20.49
CA TRP A 244 8.43 -13.19 -21.14
C TRP A 244 7.15 -14.03 -20.96
N ASN A 245 7.30 -15.36 -20.99
CA ASN A 245 6.22 -16.33 -20.81
C ASN A 245 6.01 -16.74 -19.34
N PHE A 246 6.43 -15.92 -18.37
CA PHE A 246 6.20 -16.19 -16.95
C PHE A 246 4.70 -16.27 -16.65
N ASN A 247 4.30 -17.30 -15.91
CA ASN A 247 2.92 -17.53 -15.50
C ASN A 247 2.58 -16.70 -14.26
N PHE A 248 1.83 -15.62 -14.46
CA PHE A 248 1.31 -14.76 -13.42
C PHE A 248 -0.05 -15.21 -12.90
N TYR A 249 -0.40 -14.79 -11.69
CA TYR A 249 -1.67 -15.10 -11.04
C TYR A 249 -2.29 -13.82 -10.51
N TYR A 250 -3.58 -13.64 -10.76
CA TYR A 250 -4.38 -12.52 -10.28
C TYR A 250 -3.75 -11.14 -10.50
N PRO A 251 -3.34 -10.78 -11.73
CA PRO A 251 -2.88 -9.43 -11.97
C PRO A 251 -3.99 -8.43 -11.64
N LYS A 252 -3.66 -7.45 -10.81
CA LYS A 252 -4.55 -6.38 -10.39
C LYS A 252 -3.96 -5.02 -10.74
N LEU A 253 -4.83 -4.14 -11.23
CA LEU A 253 -4.56 -2.72 -11.34
C LEU A 253 -5.03 -2.06 -10.05
N ILE A 254 -4.17 -1.26 -9.41
CA ILE A 254 -4.58 -0.36 -8.32
C ILE A 254 -4.80 1.04 -8.88
N VAL A 255 -5.94 1.63 -8.55
CA VAL A 255 -6.29 3.01 -8.88
C VAL A 255 -6.25 3.84 -7.61
N LEU A 256 -5.29 4.74 -7.53
CA LEU A 256 -5.19 5.72 -6.45
C LEU A 256 -5.62 7.09 -6.96
N LYS A 257 -6.66 7.66 -6.34
CA LYS A 257 -7.20 8.96 -6.67
C LYS A 257 -7.07 9.87 -5.47
N LYS A 258 -6.38 11.00 -5.66
CA LYS A 258 -6.42 12.09 -4.68
C LYS A 258 -7.82 12.68 -4.65
N LYS A 259 -8.42 12.77 -3.47
CA LYS A 259 -9.72 13.41 -3.27
C LYS A 259 -9.55 14.91 -3.44
N GLU A 260 -10.45 15.49 -4.20
CA GLU A 260 -10.65 16.93 -4.15
C GLU A 260 -11.33 17.23 -2.81
N ILE A 261 -10.63 17.95 -1.93
CA ILE A 261 -11.23 18.40 -0.67
C ILE A 261 -12.29 19.43 -1.03
N LYS A 262 -13.56 19.05 -0.95
CA LYS A 262 -14.68 19.98 -1.10
C LYS A 262 -15.05 20.53 0.26
N PHE A 263 -15.18 21.84 0.34
CA PHE A 263 -15.59 22.49 1.57
C PHE A 263 -17.12 22.63 1.62
N ASN A 264 -17.68 22.50 2.83
CA ASN A 264 -19.07 22.77 3.08
C ASN A 264 -19.28 24.27 3.25
N GLN A 265 -19.48 24.95 2.12
CA GLN A 265 -19.62 26.41 2.11
C GLN A 265 -20.72 26.91 3.06
N GLU A 266 -21.83 26.18 3.18
CA GLU A 266 -22.91 26.56 4.08
C GLU A 266 -22.48 26.58 5.55
N GLU A 267 -21.70 25.58 5.99
CA GLU A 267 -21.18 25.56 7.36
C GLU A 267 -20.08 26.60 7.58
N ILE A 268 -19.27 26.87 6.55
CA ILE A 268 -18.29 27.97 6.57
C ILE A 268 -18.99 29.32 6.71
N ASP A 269 -20.05 29.56 5.92
CA ASP A 269 -20.81 30.80 5.94
C ASP A 269 -21.54 30.97 7.27
N LYS A 270 -22.12 29.90 7.83
CA LYS A 270 -22.69 29.93 9.20
C LYS A 270 -21.64 30.34 10.24
N LEU A 271 -20.43 29.78 10.19
CA LEU A 271 -19.36 30.19 11.10
C LEU A 271 -18.98 31.67 10.91
N ARG A 272 -18.89 32.15 9.68
CA ARG A 272 -18.57 33.56 9.39
C ARG A 272 -19.66 34.51 9.86
N ILE A 273 -20.93 34.20 9.57
CA ILE A 273 -22.08 35.08 9.86
C ILE A 273 -22.42 35.02 11.36
N ASP A 274 -22.57 33.84 11.93
CA ASP A 274 -23.07 33.68 13.30
C ASP A 274 -22.00 34.02 14.34
N ARG A 275 -20.72 33.82 14.01
CA ARG A 275 -19.60 34.01 14.94
C ARG A 275 -18.68 35.17 14.59
N GLY A 276 -18.80 35.75 13.40
CA GLY A 276 -17.90 36.81 12.93
C GLY A 276 -16.45 36.32 12.73
N TRP A 277 -16.26 35.01 12.51
CA TRP A 277 -14.94 34.44 12.31
C TRP A 277 -14.47 34.63 10.88
N ASP A 278 -13.26 35.16 10.70
CA ASP A 278 -12.61 35.24 9.39
C ASP A 278 -11.62 34.08 9.19
N TYR A 279 -11.22 33.44 10.30
CA TYR A 279 -10.21 32.40 10.33
C TYR A 279 -10.59 31.30 11.33
N ILE A 280 -10.14 30.08 11.08
CA ILE A 280 -10.18 28.96 12.04
C ILE A 280 -8.76 28.45 12.26
N VAL A 281 -8.40 28.17 13.51
CA VAL A 281 -7.17 27.41 13.81
C VAL A 281 -7.59 25.99 14.02
N LEU A 282 -6.96 25.09 13.28
CA LEU A 282 -6.97 23.71 13.70
C LEU A 282 -5.96 23.57 14.85
N VAL A 283 -6.46 23.61 16.08
CA VAL A 283 -5.68 23.43 17.30
C VAL A 283 -5.67 21.92 17.58
N GLU A 284 -4.49 21.31 17.70
CA GLU A 284 -4.33 19.88 18.01
C GLU A 284 -5.22 19.51 19.19
N ASP A 285 -6.11 18.52 19.00
CA ASP A 285 -5.71 17.15 19.30
C ASP A 285 -6.06 16.13 18.19
N PHE A 286 -5.00 15.43 17.77
CA PHE A 286 -4.86 14.14 17.07
C PHE A 286 -5.19 14.02 15.56
N LEU A 287 -4.31 13.70 14.59
CA LEU A 287 -2.88 13.31 14.51
C LEU A 287 -2.44 13.31 13.02
N ASN A 288 -2.70 14.30 12.17
CA ASN A 288 -1.70 15.29 11.75
C ASN A 288 -2.17 16.06 10.49
N PHE A 289 -3.31 16.74 10.56
CA PHE A 289 -3.42 17.98 9.78
C PHE A 289 -2.38 18.94 10.36
N LYS A 290 -1.36 19.33 9.59
CA LYS A 290 -0.36 20.31 10.04
C LYS A 290 -1.10 21.48 10.70
N ARG A 291 -0.70 21.86 11.94
CA ARG A 291 -1.14 23.11 12.59
C ARG A 291 -1.21 24.17 11.51
N GLY A 292 -2.41 24.66 11.30
CA GLY A 292 -2.73 25.44 10.13
C GLY A 292 -3.80 26.41 10.54
N VAL A 293 -3.54 27.67 10.25
CA VAL A 293 -4.63 28.63 10.20
C VAL A 293 -5.25 28.50 8.83
N TYR A 294 -6.56 28.35 8.80
CA TYR A 294 -7.33 28.38 7.57
C TYR A 294 -8.13 29.67 7.55
N GLU A 295 -8.00 30.39 6.46
CA GLU A 295 -8.85 31.52 6.15
C GLU A 295 -10.18 31.02 5.59
N LEU A 296 -11.27 31.59 6.10
CA LEU A 296 -12.63 31.33 5.64
C LEU A 296 -12.92 32.25 4.44
N LEU A 297 -12.96 31.69 3.25
CA LEU A 297 -13.26 32.39 2.00
C LEU A 297 -14.72 32.16 1.58
N ASP A 298 -15.24 33.04 0.73
CA ASP A 298 -16.55 32.86 0.07
C ASP A 298 -16.61 31.57 -0.78
N THR A 299 -15.45 31.01 -1.12
CA THR A 299 -15.30 29.82 -1.97
C THR A 299 -14.72 28.61 -1.23
N GLY A 300 -14.50 28.69 0.08
CA GLY A 300 -14.07 27.55 0.90
C GLY A 300 -13.02 27.90 1.94
N LEU A 301 -12.04 27.02 2.15
CA LEU A 301 -10.92 27.25 3.06
C LEU A 301 -9.62 27.41 2.30
N ARG A 302 -8.81 28.37 2.71
CA ARG A 302 -7.41 28.48 2.28
C ARG A 302 -6.50 28.28 3.47
N LYS A 303 -5.68 27.24 3.43
CA LYS A 303 -4.61 27.05 4.42
C LYS A 303 -3.57 28.15 4.25
N LEU A 304 -3.22 28.81 5.34
CA LEU A 304 -2.15 29.79 5.37
C LEU A 304 -0.82 29.08 5.68
N GLU A 305 0.20 29.34 4.86
CA GLU A 305 1.58 28.95 5.15
C GLU A 305 2.15 29.97 6.15
N LEU A 306 2.35 29.50 7.38
CA LEU A 306 2.77 30.32 8.51
C LEU A 306 4.23 30.02 8.84
N ASN A 307 5.07 31.06 8.90
CA ASN A 307 6.45 30.94 9.39
C ASN A 307 6.48 31.02 10.93
N ASP A 308 7.65 30.83 11.54
CA ASP A 308 7.82 30.82 13.01
C ASP A 308 7.37 32.12 13.71
N ALA A 309 7.16 33.22 12.97
CA ALA A 309 6.60 34.48 13.49
C ALA A 309 5.06 34.46 13.65
N ALA A 310 4.39 33.37 13.29
CA ALA A 310 2.93 33.26 13.28
C ALA A 310 2.25 33.30 14.67
N ASN A 311 3.01 33.07 15.75
CA ASN A 311 2.46 33.06 17.10
C ASN A 311 1.86 34.42 17.50
N GLN A 312 2.48 35.52 17.07
CA GLN A 312 1.96 36.86 17.37
C GLN A 312 0.67 37.14 16.58
N TRP A 313 0.65 36.82 15.28
CA TRP A 313 -0.53 36.98 14.43
C TRP A 313 -1.72 36.15 14.93
N ILE A 314 -1.48 34.88 15.31
CA ILE A 314 -2.51 34.01 15.90
C ILE A 314 -3.04 34.63 17.20
N THR A 315 -2.15 35.11 18.06
CA THR A 315 -2.52 35.76 19.32
C THR A 315 -3.36 37.02 19.08
N ASP A 316 -2.98 37.84 18.10
CA ASP A 316 -3.69 39.05 17.74
C ASP A 316 -5.09 38.76 17.20
N LYS A 317 -5.22 37.81 16.27
CA LYS A 317 -6.52 37.42 15.70
C LYS A 317 -7.43 36.76 16.73
N LYS A 318 -6.87 35.99 17.65
CA LYS A 318 -7.62 35.42 18.78
C LYS A 318 -8.10 36.52 19.73
N ARG A 319 -7.27 37.52 20.03
CA ARG A 319 -7.64 38.70 20.84
C ARG A 319 -8.73 39.55 20.18
N GLU A 320 -8.74 39.62 18.85
CA GLU A 320 -9.79 40.28 18.05
C GLU A 320 -11.10 39.48 17.98
N GLY A 321 -11.14 38.24 18.50
CA GLY A 321 -12.31 37.35 18.39
C GLY A 321 -12.56 36.81 16.98
N LYS A 322 -11.61 36.99 16.06
CA LYS A 322 -11.71 36.59 14.63
C LYS A 322 -11.19 35.18 14.35
N LEU A 323 -10.72 34.50 15.39
CA LEU A 323 -10.01 33.24 15.30
C LEU A 323 -10.31 32.35 16.50
N GLU A 324 -10.83 31.15 16.23
CA GLU A 324 -11.15 30.14 17.25
C GLU A 324 -10.50 28.79 16.92
N GLY A 325 -10.17 28.05 17.97
CA GLY A 325 -9.74 26.66 17.84
C GLY A 325 -10.94 25.74 17.64
N ILE A 326 -10.95 24.95 16.56
CA ILE A 326 -12.00 23.94 16.35
C ILE A 326 -11.44 22.52 16.39
N ASN A 327 -12.18 21.61 17.00
CA ASN A 327 -11.83 20.19 17.03
C ASN A 327 -12.15 19.49 15.69
N ILE A 328 -11.57 18.29 15.48
CA ILE A 328 -11.70 17.54 14.23
C ILE A 328 -13.14 17.17 13.87
N LYS A 329 -13.98 16.87 14.88
CA LYS A 329 -15.40 16.54 14.63
C LYS A 329 -16.15 17.74 14.03
N ASN A 330 -15.84 18.96 14.48
CA ASN A 330 -16.42 20.17 13.93
C ASN A 330 -15.75 20.55 12.60
N PHE A 331 -14.43 20.39 12.45
CA PHE A 331 -13.75 20.61 11.17
C PHE A 331 -14.29 19.69 10.06
N ASN A 332 -14.58 18.43 10.37
CA ASN A 332 -15.16 17.49 9.41
C ASN A 332 -16.54 17.90 8.91
N LYS A 333 -17.30 18.74 9.64
CA LYS A 333 -18.55 19.31 9.14
C LYS A 333 -18.31 20.37 8.07
N LEU A 334 -17.12 20.97 8.06
CA LEU A 334 -16.66 21.93 7.05
C LEU A 334 -16.15 21.25 5.79
N LEU A 335 -16.03 19.92 5.78
CA LEU A 335 -15.69 19.13 4.60
C LEU A 335 -16.99 18.50 4.04
N ARG A 336 -17.07 18.36 2.72
CA ARG A 336 -18.17 17.68 2.01
C ARG A 336 -17.75 16.32 1.49
#